data_AF-A0A349IPU7-F1
#
_entry.id   AF-A0A349IPU7-F1
#
_cell.length_a   1.000
_cell.length_b   1.000
_cell.length_c   1.000
_cell.angle_alpha   90.00
_cell.angle_beta   90.00
_cell.angle_gamma   90.00
#
_symmetry.space_group_name_H-M   'P 1'
#
loop_
_entity.id
_entity.type
_entity.pdbx_description
1 polymer ?
#
loop_
_entity_poly.entity_id
_entity_poly.type
_entity_poly.pdbx_seq_one_letter_code
_entity_poly.pdbx_strand_id
1 'polypeptide(L)'
;MGIDSLSPLEEARKKAQALLAENVRIFFDDFGESEDAIEAFAMSIEGFDKSQLQEYRQALALTLSNFSRDSRAGNPLVIFYEKCLEKVDAQMENVE
;
A
#
# COMPACT_ATOMS: atom_id res chain seq x y z
N MET A 1 23.07 -24.04 -5.51
CA MET A 1 22.00 -23.08 -5.87
C MET A 1 21.12 -22.96 -4.63
N GLY A 2 21.33 -21.93 -3.81
CA GLY A 2 20.53 -21.70 -2.62
C GLY A 2 19.17 -21.21 -3.05
N ILE A 3 18.14 -22.03 -2.87
CA ILE A 3 16.77 -21.56 -2.98
C ILE A 3 16.54 -20.86 -1.64
N ASP A 4 16.72 -19.53 -1.61
CA ASP A 4 16.29 -18.70 -0.48
C ASP A 4 14.76 -18.81 -0.39
N SER A 5 14.34 -19.90 0.24
CA SER A 5 12.95 -20.18 0.55
C SER A 5 12.63 -19.28 1.73
N LEU A 6 11.82 -18.25 1.49
CA LEU A 6 11.33 -17.36 2.54
C LEU A 6 10.84 -18.20 3.71
N SER A 7 11.20 -17.80 4.93
CA SER A 7 10.69 -18.47 6.12
C SER A 7 9.15 -18.41 6.15
N PRO A 8 8.47 -19.37 6.78
CA PRO A 8 7.00 -19.37 6.87
C PRO A 8 6.42 -18.05 7.41
N LEU A 9 7.17 -17.36 8.27
CA LEU A 9 6.81 -16.05 8.80
C LEU A 9 6.90 -14.94 7.73
N GLU A 10 7.95 -14.96 6.91
CA GLU A 10 8.11 -14.00 5.81
C GLU A 10 7.06 -14.21 4.72
N GLU A 11 6.70 -15.47 4.42
CA GLU A 11 5.58 -15.76 3.51
C GLU A 11 4.25 -15.25 4.05
N ALA A 12 3.97 -15.48 5.34
CA ALA A 12 2.76 -14.98 5.97
C ALA A 12 2.69 -13.44 5.94
N ARG A 13 3.80 -12.76 6.25
CA ARG A 13 3.91 -11.30 6.18
C ARG A 13 3.70 -10.78 4.77
N LYS A 14 4.29 -11.42 3.77
CA LYS A 14 4.12 -11.05 2.35
C LYS A 14 2.66 -11.19 1.91
N LYS A 15 1.98 -12.25 2.34
CA LYS A 15 0.54 -12.45 2.06
C LYS A 15 -0.32 -11.38 2.73
N ALA A 16 -0.05 -11.06 3.99
CA ALA A 16 -0.76 -9.98 4.69
C ALA A 16 -0.56 -8.64 4.00
N GLN A 17 0.68 -8.31 3.62
CA GLN A 17 1.00 -7.09 2.86
C GLN A 17 0.29 -7.05 1.50
N ALA A 18 0.18 -8.19 0.80
CA ALA A 18 -0.56 -8.25 -0.46
C ALA A 18 -2.06 -7.97 -0.27
N LEU A 19 -2.68 -8.52 0.80
CA LEU A 19 -4.09 -8.26 1.11
C LEU A 19 -4.34 -6.78 1.45
N LEU A 20 -3.44 -6.15 2.21
CA LEU A 20 -3.56 -4.72 2.52
C LEU A 20 -3.49 -3.86 1.25
N ALA A 21 -2.65 -4.23 0.29
CA ALA A 21 -2.59 -3.55 -0.99
C ALA A 21 -3.80 -3.85 -1.89
N GLU A 22 -4.37 -5.06 -1.82
CA GLU A 22 -5.58 -5.41 -2.55
C GLU A 22 -6.77 -4.54 -2.11
N ASN A 23 -6.88 -4.20 -0.82
CA ASN A 23 -7.86 -3.24 -0.33
C ASN A 23 -7.73 -1.88 -1.02
N VAL A 24 -6.50 -1.40 -1.25
CA VAL A 24 -6.25 -0.15 -1.99
C VAL A 24 -6.66 -0.29 -3.45
N ARG A 25 -6.46 -1.45 -4.09
CA ARG A 25 -6.99 -1.67 -5.43
C ARG A 25 -8.51 -1.62 -5.47
N ILE A 26 -9.20 -2.10 -4.43
CA ILE A 26 -10.67 -2.02 -4.33
C ILE A 26 -11.12 -0.56 -4.31
N PHE A 27 -10.47 0.31 -3.52
CA PHE A 27 -10.77 1.75 -3.54
C PHE A 27 -10.56 2.36 -4.94
N PHE A 28 -9.50 1.96 -5.65
CA PHE A 28 -9.27 2.41 -7.02
C PHE A 28 -10.33 1.88 -8.00
N ASP A 29 -10.73 0.62 -7.89
CA ASP A 29 -11.72 0.00 -8.79
C ASP A 29 -13.12 0.60 -8.56
N ASP A 30 -13.48 0.95 -7.32
CA ASP A 30 -14.78 1.51 -6.95
C ASP A 30 -14.92 3.01 -7.25
N PHE A 31 -13.84 3.79 -7.11
CA PHE A 31 -13.88 5.26 -7.19
C PHE A 31 -12.98 5.87 -8.28
N GLY A 32 -12.17 5.05 -8.97
CA GLY A 32 -11.18 5.49 -9.94
C GLY A 32 -10.03 6.28 -9.31
N GLU A 33 -9.32 7.06 -10.12
CA GLU A 33 -8.28 8.00 -9.66
C GLU A 33 -8.89 9.34 -9.16
N SER A 34 -10.02 9.29 -8.46
CA SER A 34 -10.66 10.47 -7.90
C SER A 34 -10.01 10.90 -6.58
N GLU A 35 -10.13 12.19 -6.24
CA GLU A 35 -9.73 12.67 -4.91
C GLU A 35 -10.54 11.98 -3.81
N ASP A 36 -11.83 11.70 -4.07
CA ASP A 36 -12.72 10.97 -3.17
C ASP A 36 -12.18 9.58 -2.79
N ALA A 37 -11.53 8.87 -3.73
CA ALA A 37 -10.91 7.57 -3.47
C ALA A 37 -9.75 7.67 -2.48
N ILE A 38 -8.94 8.71 -2.60
CA ILE A 38 -7.80 8.99 -1.72
C ILE A 38 -8.29 9.45 -0.35
N GLU A 39 -9.36 10.24 -0.28
CA GLU A 39 -9.97 10.65 0.98
C GLU A 39 -10.62 9.46 1.70
N ALA A 40 -11.36 8.60 0.98
CA ALA A 40 -11.93 7.38 1.53
C ALA A 40 -10.84 6.45 2.08
N PHE A 41 -9.72 6.30 1.36
CA PHE A 41 -8.55 5.59 1.86
C PHE A 41 -7.98 6.25 3.13
N ALA A 42 -7.79 7.58 3.14
CA ALA A 42 -7.27 8.30 4.29
C ALA A 42 -8.16 8.13 5.54
N MET A 43 -9.48 8.17 5.37
CA MET A 43 -10.45 7.87 6.43
C MET A 43 -10.35 6.43 6.92
N SER A 44 -10.07 5.46 6.04
CA SER A 44 -9.96 4.05 6.43
C SER A 44 -8.76 3.75 7.33
N ILE A 45 -7.71 4.59 7.27
CA ILE A 45 -6.51 4.50 8.12
C ILE A 45 -6.54 5.50 9.28
N GLU A 46 -7.61 6.29 9.41
CA GLU A 46 -7.78 7.24 10.50
C GLU A 46 -7.90 6.49 11.83
N GLY A 47 -7.04 6.84 12.79
CA GLY A 47 -6.97 6.17 14.09
C GLY A 47 -6.09 4.93 14.15
N PHE A 48 -5.38 4.58 13.07
CA PHE A 48 -4.35 3.56 13.13
C PHE A 48 -3.17 4.01 14.00
N ASP A 49 -2.61 3.06 14.75
CA ASP A 49 -1.37 3.28 15.47
C ASP A 49 -0.15 3.21 14.54
N LYS A 50 1.02 3.59 15.06
CA LYS A 50 2.28 3.64 14.31
C LYS A 50 2.70 2.29 13.73
N SER A 51 2.41 1.19 14.42
CA SER A 51 2.73 -0.17 13.93
C SER A 51 1.85 -0.52 12.75
N GLN A 52 0.54 -0.26 12.86
CA GLN A 52 -0.43 -0.50 11.80
C GLN A 52 -0.13 0.34 10.55
N LEU A 53 0.20 1.63 10.74
CA LEU A 53 0.62 2.51 9.64
C LEU A 53 1.92 2.01 8.98
N GLN A 54 2.89 1.54 9.77
CA GLN A 54 4.14 1.00 9.25
C GLN A 54 3.92 -0.29 8.44
N GLU A 55 3.00 -1.15 8.84
CA GLU A 55 2.60 -2.34 8.07
C GLU A 55 1.96 -1.97 6.73
N TYR A 56 1.04 -1.01 6.74
CA TYR A 56 0.41 -0.47 5.52
C TYR A 56 1.43 0.17 4.58
N ARG A 57 2.34 0.99 5.11
CA ARG A 57 3.42 1.62 4.36
C ARG A 57 4.28 0.58 3.63
N GLN A 58 4.65 -0.49 4.33
CA GLN A 58 5.44 -1.57 3.74
C GLN A 58 4.68 -2.36 2.68
N ALA A 59 3.38 -2.60 2.90
CA ALA A 59 2.51 -3.24 1.93
C ALA A 59 2.44 -2.45 0.62
N LEU A 60 2.22 -1.14 0.71
CA LEU A 60 2.18 -0.24 -0.45
C LEU A 60 3.54 -0.21 -1.17
N ALA A 61 4.64 -0.09 -0.43
CA ALA A 61 5.99 -0.09 -1.01
C ALA A 61 6.31 -1.40 -1.73
N LEU A 62 5.93 -2.55 -1.16
CA LEU A 62 6.11 -3.85 -1.80
C LEU A 62 5.29 -3.96 -3.08
N THR A 63 4.03 -3.51 -3.05
CA THR A 63 3.17 -3.51 -4.23
C THR A 63 3.72 -2.62 -5.33
N LEU A 64 4.15 -1.40 -5.01
CA LEU A 64 4.84 -0.50 -5.94
C LEU A 64 6.11 -1.16 -6.53
N SER A 65 6.87 -1.91 -5.74
CA SER A 65 8.07 -2.62 -6.21
C SER A 65 7.76 -3.74 -7.22
N ASN A 66 6.55 -4.30 -7.20
CA ASN A 66 6.11 -5.32 -8.16
C ASN A 66 5.71 -4.75 -9.52
N PHE A 67 5.41 -3.44 -9.61
CA PHE A 67 5.20 -2.78 -10.90
C PHE A 67 6.55 -2.58 -11.60
N SER A 68 6.68 -3.10 -12.82
CA SER A 68 7.85 -2.87 -13.66
C SER A 68 8.01 -1.38 -13.96
N ARG A 69 9.25 -0.90 -14.14
CA ARG A 69 9.53 0.52 -14.46
C ARG A 69 8.70 1.02 -15.64
N ASP A 70 8.52 0.18 -16.66
CA ASP A 70 7.73 0.50 -17.85
C ASP A 70 6.22 0.60 -17.58
N SER A 71 5.71 -0.09 -16.55
CA SER A 71 4.31 -0.01 -16.12
C SER A 71 4.02 1.10 -15.13
N ARG A 72 5.04 1.84 -14.65
CA ARG A 72 4.85 2.95 -13.70
C ARG A 72 4.50 4.27 -14.38
N ALA A 73 5.01 4.51 -15.59
CA ALA A 73 4.77 5.76 -16.29
C ALA A 73 3.33 5.82 -16.84
N GLY A 74 2.49 6.66 -16.24
CA GLY A 74 1.12 6.92 -16.70
C GLY A 74 0.10 5.83 -16.33
N ASN A 75 0.45 4.92 -15.42
CA ASN A 75 -0.52 3.96 -14.89
C ASN A 75 -1.28 4.59 -13.71
N PRO A 76 -2.60 4.84 -13.86
CA PRO A 76 -3.39 5.53 -12.83
C PRO A 76 -3.43 4.77 -11.50
N LEU A 77 -3.32 3.43 -11.54
CA LEU A 77 -3.26 2.62 -10.34
C LEU A 77 -1.94 2.81 -9.59
N VAL A 78 -0.82 2.96 -10.31
CA VAL A 78 0.48 3.24 -9.69
C VAL A 78 0.48 4.61 -9.03
N ILE A 79 -0.06 5.62 -9.72
CA ILE A 79 -0.21 6.98 -9.17
C ILE A 79 -1.10 6.96 -7.92
N PHE A 80 -2.17 6.18 -7.94
CA PHE A 80 -3.05 6.00 -6.78
C PHE A 80 -2.32 5.36 -5.59
N TYR A 81 -1.55 4.30 -5.81
CA TYR A 81 -0.72 3.69 -4.77
C TYR A 81 0.33 4.66 -4.19
N GLU A 82 0.94 5.49 -5.02
CA GLU A 82 1.89 6.53 -4.59
C GLU A 82 1.20 7.57 -3.69
N LYS A 83 0.03 8.07 -4.08
CA LYS A 83 -0.77 9.00 -3.27
C LYS A 83 -1.21 8.37 -1.94
N CYS A 84 -1.60 7.09 -1.94
CA CYS A 84 -1.93 6.37 -0.70
C CYS A 84 -0.71 6.27 0.23
N LEU A 85 0.48 6.02 -0.31
CA LEU A 85 1.71 5.96 0.47
C LEU A 85 2.03 7.32 1.11
N GLU A 86 1.84 8.42 0.37
CA GLU A 86 2.00 9.78 0.92
C GLU A 86 1.05 10.07 2.07
N LYS A 87 -0.22 9.61 1.98
CA LYS A 87 -1.19 9.76 3.08
C LYS A 87 -0.78 8.97 4.32
N VAL A 88 -0.29 7.74 4.15
CA VAL A 88 0.22 6.93 5.26
C VAL A 88 1.43 7.60 5.91
N ASP A 89 2.37 8.11 5.10
CA ASP A 89 3.57 8.80 5.60
C ASP A 89 3.20 10.06 6.39
N ALA A 90 2.27 10.88 5.87
CA ALA A 90 1.76 12.05 6.58
C ALA A 90 1.07 11.68 7.91
N GLN A 91 0.29 10.60 7.93
CA GLN A 91 -0.37 10.14 9.16
C GLN A 91 0.67 9.65 10.18
N MET A 92 1.73 8.97 9.75
CA MET A 92 2.82 8.52 10.64
C MET A 92 3.58 9.69 11.27
N GLU A 93 3.74 10.81 10.57
CA GLU A 93 4.33 12.03 11.14
C GLU A 93 3.45 12.66 12.23
N ASN A 94 2.13 12.46 12.15
CA ASN A 94 1.15 12.98 13.11
C ASN A 94 0.93 12.07 14.33
N VAL A 95 1.40 10.82 14.30
CA VAL A 95 1.29 9.86 15.40
C VAL A 95 2.64 9.79 16.14
N GLU A 96 2.76 10.58 17.22
CA GLU A 96 3.93 10.63 18.11
C GLU A 96 4.27 9.27 18.75
#